data_AF-A0A2R6GKX0-F1
#
_entry.id   AF-A0A2R6GKX0-F1
#
_cell.length_a   1.000
_cell.length_b   1.000
_cell.length_c   1.000
_cell.angle_alpha   90.00
_cell.angle_beta   90.00
_cell.angle_gamma   90.00
#
_symmetry.space_group_name_H-M   'P 1'
#
loop_
_entity.id
_entity.type
_entity.pdbx_description
1 polymer ?
#
loop_
_entity_poly.entity_id
_entity_poly.type
_entity_poly.pdbx_seq_one_letter_code
_entity_poly.pdbx_strand_id
1 'polypeptide(L)'
;MIGFAFLYSGVDKILGGFGAEGYLIHAAGANGNPLEGLFLWMGQTGWFVDFVNVAVPWGETAIGPGIIVGLLTRLAAFFGALMMLLFYFGNWDMAHGPINSDFAYMLVFLSIAAFGAGRILGLDAYVEQYEVDGQPLIERYPWMGIILG
;
A
#
# COMPACT_ATOMS: atom_id res chain seq x y z
N MET A 1 -12.67 7.47 1.76
CA MET A 1 -13.11 6.09 1.47
C MET A 1 -11.96 5.10 1.46
N ILE A 2 -11.00 5.18 0.52
CA ILE A 2 -9.93 4.16 0.38
C ILE A 2 -9.00 4.04 1.59
N GLY A 3 -8.59 5.16 2.20
CA GLY A 3 -7.76 5.13 3.42
C GLY A 3 -8.45 4.46 4.60
N PHE A 4 -9.77 4.63 4.73
CA PHE A 4 -10.54 3.94 5.77
C PHE A 4 -10.65 2.44 5.48
N ALA A 5 -10.87 2.06 4.21
CA ALA A 5 -10.93 0.65 3.82
C ALA A 5 -9.61 -0.09 4.15
N PHE A 6 -8.46 0.54 3.90
CA PHE A 6 -7.15 0.00 4.25
C PHE A 6 -6.93 -0.08 5.76
N LEU A 7 -7.26 0.99 6.50
CA LEU A 7 -7.15 0.99 7.96
C LEU A 7 -8.01 -0.12 8.58
N TYR A 8 -9.26 -0.23 8.15
CA TYR A 8 -10.19 -1.25 8.63
C TYR A 8 -9.66 -2.65 8.32
N SER A 9 -9.28 -2.91 7.07
CA SER A 9 -8.76 -4.21 6.62
C SER A 9 -7.48 -4.61 7.36
N GLY A 10 -6.54 -3.69 7.56
CA GLY A 10 -5.30 -3.98 8.29
C GLY A 10 -5.55 -4.28 9.75
N VAL A 11 -6.39 -3.48 10.43
CA VAL A 11 -6.73 -3.71 11.85
C VAL A 11 -7.48 -5.03 12.03
N ASP A 12 -8.42 -5.35 11.13
CA ASP A 12 -9.14 -6.61 11.14
C ASP A 12 -8.18 -7.80 10.99
N LYS A 13 -7.20 -7.70 10.08
CA LYS A 13 -6.14 -8.72 9.91
C LYS A 13 -5.24 -8.87 11.14
N ILE A 14 -4.88 -7.77 11.80
CA ILE A 14 -4.06 -7.80 13.03
C ILE A 14 -4.82 -8.50 14.18
N LEU A 15 -6.12 -8.22 14.32
CA LEU A 15 -6.94 -8.74 15.43
C LEU A 15 -7.53 -10.13 15.15
N GLY A 16 -7.85 -10.43 13.90
CA GLY A 16 -8.51 -11.66 13.46
C GLY A 16 -7.55 -12.81 13.12
N GLY A 17 -6.25 -12.54 13.05
CA GLY A 17 -5.24 -13.52 12.66
C GLY A 17 -5.15 -13.66 11.14
N PHE A 18 -4.08 -13.11 10.56
CA PHE A 18 -3.83 -13.16 9.13
C PHE A 18 -2.82 -14.26 8.77
N GLY A 19 -3.14 -15.04 7.74
CA GLY A 19 -2.28 -16.08 7.18
C GLY A 19 -2.21 -15.98 5.66
N ALA A 20 -1.04 -15.60 5.15
CA ALA A 20 -0.80 -15.39 3.72
C ALA A 20 -0.57 -16.68 2.94
N GLU A 21 -0.07 -17.74 3.57
CA GLU A 21 0.33 -18.99 2.90
C GLU A 21 -0.80 -19.57 2.04
N GLY A 22 -1.98 -19.75 2.65
CA GLY A 22 -3.12 -20.34 1.94
C GLY A 22 -3.56 -19.49 0.75
N TYR A 23 -3.53 -18.17 0.89
CA TYR A 23 -3.82 -17.25 -0.22
C TYR A 23 -2.75 -17.33 -1.31
N LEU A 24 -1.46 -17.33 -0.95
CA LEU A 24 -0.35 -17.35 -1.90
C LEU A 24 -0.29 -18.66 -2.69
N ILE A 25 -0.51 -19.81 -2.03
CA ILE A 25 -0.42 -21.12 -2.67
C ILE A 25 -1.72 -21.47 -3.41
N HIS A 26 -2.87 -21.32 -2.76
CA HIS A 26 -4.13 -21.90 -3.25
C HIS A 26 -5.03 -20.91 -3.99
N ALA A 27 -4.80 -19.60 -3.87
CA ALA A 27 -5.51 -18.59 -4.66
C ALA A 27 -4.58 -18.00 -5.72
N ALA A 28 -3.60 -17.20 -5.31
CA ALA A 28 -2.71 -16.51 -6.23
C ALA A 28 -1.79 -17.47 -7.03
N GLY A 29 -1.36 -18.57 -6.41
CA GLY A 29 -0.53 -19.60 -7.04
C GLY A 29 -1.29 -20.61 -7.90
N ALA A 30 -2.61 -20.47 -8.06
CA ALA A 30 -3.45 -21.45 -8.77
C ALA A 30 -4.52 -20.83 -9.68
N ASN A 31 -4.58 -19.50 -9.80
CA ASN A 31 -5.60 -18.79 -10.58
C ASN A 31 -5.20 -18.52 -12.05
N GLY A 32 -4.05 -19.01 -12.50
CA GLY A 32 -3.56 -18.84 -13.88
C GLY A 32 -3.06 -17.44 -14.23
N ASN A 33 -2.71 -16.62 -13.24
CA ASN A 33 -2.13 -15.29 -13.49
C ASN A 33 -0.67 -15.38 -14.01
N PRO A 34 -0.15 -14.34 -14.69
CA PRO A 34 1.21 -14.35 -15.25
C PRO A 34 2.36 -14.49 -14.22
N LEU A 35 2.10 -14.22 -12.94
CA LEU A 35 3.05 -14.29 -11.83
C LEU A 35 2.83 -15.51 -10.93
N GLU A 36 2.08 -16.53 -11.39
CA GLU A 36 1.77 -17.73 -10.62
C GLU A 36 3.01 -18.36 -9.96
N GLY A 37 4.10 -18.53 -10.71
CA GLY A 37 5.34 -19.10 -10.18
C GLY A 37 5.99 -18.25 -9.08
N LEU A 38 5.85 -16.93 -9.13
CA LEU A 38 6.31 -16.03 -8.08
C LEU A 38 5.46 -16.21 -6.80
N PHE A 39 4.14 -16.27 -6.94
CA PHE A 39 3.25 -16.48 -5.80
C PHE A 39 3.44 -17.84 -5.14
N LEU A 40 3.66 -18.90 -5.93
CA LEU A 40 4.01 -20.22 -5.41
C LEU A 40 5.33 -20.19 -4.65
N TRP A 41 6.36 -19.53 -5.19
CA TRP A 41 7.64 -19.37 -4.49
C TRP A 41 7.46 -18.59 -3.18
N MET A 42 6.69 -17.50 -3.19
CA MET A 42 6.39 -16.70 -2.00
C MET A 42 5.68 -17.54 -0.92
N GLY A 43 4.70 -18.36 -1.33
CA GLY A 43 3.93 -19.22 -0.42
C GLY A 43 4.71 -20.43 0.10
N GLN A 44 5.60 -21.00 -0.69
CA GLN A 44 6.43 -22.16 -0.29
C GLN A 44 7.67 -21.76 0.53
N THR A 45 8.01 -20.47 0.54
CA THR A 45 9.18 -19.94 1.26
C THR A 45 8.76 -19.47 2.65
N GLY A 46 8.93 -20.31 3.67
CA GLY A 46 8.43 -20.05 5.03
C GLY A 46 8.82 -18.69 5.62
N TRP A 47 10.10 -18.29 5.53
CA TRP A 47 10.53 -16.97 6.03
C TRP A 47 9.86 -15.80 5.30
N PHE A 48 9.52 -15.98 4.02
CA PHE A 48 8.85 -14.97 3.22
C PHE A 48 7.37 -14.89 3.58
N VAL A 49 6.71 -16.03 3.80
CA VAL A 49 5.34 -16.09 4.34
C VAL A 49 5.27 -15.36 5.69
N ASP A 50 6.20 -15.62 6.61
CA ASP A 50 6.26 -14.95 7.91
C ASP A 50 6.41 -13.43 7.76
N PHE A 51 7.26 -13.00 6.81
CA PHE A 51 7.38 -11.59 6.46
C PHE A 51 6.06 -11.01 5.94
N VAL A 52 5.38 -11.67 5.00
CA VAL A 52 4.10 -11.20 4.43
C VAL A 52 3.01 -11.13 5.50
N ASN A 53 2.98 -12.10 6.43
CA ASN A 53 2.04 -12.13 7.54
C ASN A 53 2.13 -10.88 8.43
N VAL A 54 3.30 -10.24 8.50
CA VAL A 54 3.50 -8.97 9.20
C VAL A 54 3.33 -7.80 8.24
N ALA A 55 3.96 -7.84 7.07
CA ALA A 55 4.02 -6.71 6.15
C ALA A 55 2.64 -6.30 5.62
N VAL A 56 1.75 -7.26 5.33
CA VAL A 56 0.42 -6.95 4.79
C VAL A 56 -0.48 -6.27 5.83
N PRO A 57 -0.74 -6.85 7.01
CA PRO A 57 -1.64 -6.22 7.99
C PRO A 57 -1.12 -4.87 8.48
N TRP A 58 0.17 -4.80 8.84
CA TRP A 58 0.77 -3.55 9.30
C TRP A 58 0.90 -2.51 8.20
N GLY A 59 1.18 -2.95 6.97
CA GLY A 59 1.19 -2.07 5.80
C GLY A 59 -0.17 -1.44 5.56
N GLU A 60 -1.24 -2.24 5.52
CA GLU A 60 -2.62 -1.73 5.35
C GLU A 60 -3.00 -0.76 6.49
N THR A 61 -2.69 -1.12 7.73
CA THR A 61 -2.93 -0.27 8.90
C THR A 61 -2.12 1.03 8.88
N ALA A 62 -0.91 1.05 8.32
CA ALA A 62 -0.09 2.27 8.21
C ALA A 62 -0.52 3.16 7.04
N ILE A 63 -0.87 2.55 5.89
CA ILE A 63 -1.32 3.27 4.69
C ILE A 63 -2.62 4.01 4.97
N GLY A 64 -3.56 3.40 5.67
CA GLY A 64 -4.86 4.01 5.95
C GLY A 64 -4.78 5.40 6.59
N PRO A 65 -4.15 5.54 7.77
CA PRO A 65 -3.88 6.82 8.42
C PRO A 65 -3.00 7.73 7.58
N GLY A 66 -1.97 7.20 6.89
CA GLY A 66 -1.13 8.03 6.02
C GLY A 66 -1.92 8.79 4.96
N ILE A 67 -2.94 8.14 4.38
CA ILE A 67 -3.86 8.75 3.40
C ILE A 67 -4.95 9.59 4.06
N ILE A 68 -5.50 9.18 5.20
CA ILE A 68 -6.57 9.92 5.90
C ILE A 68 -6.04 11.23 6.49
N VAL A 69 -4.93 11.15 7.21
CA VAL A 69 -4.28 12.26 7.90
C VAL A 69 -3.49 13.11 6.91
N GLY A 70 -3.04 12.50 5.82
CA GLY A 70 -2.24 13.18 4.82
C GLY A 70 -0.78 13.35 5.26
N LEU A 71 -0.22 12.37 5.97
CA LEU A 71 1.17 12.34 6.42
C LEU A 71 1.91 11.19 5.74
N LEU A 72 3.07 11.46 5.14
CA LEU A 72 3.82 10.54 4.30
C LEU A 72 2.95 9.99 3.15
N THR A 73 2.10 10.84 2.57
CA THR A 73 1.08 10.40 1.59
C THR A 73 1.68 9.75 0.37
N ARG A 74 2.79 10.26 -0.17
CA ARG A 74 3.44 9.65 -1.34
C ARG A 74 3.95 8.25 -1.02
N LEU A 75 4.55 8.07 0.15
CA LEU A 75 5.02 6.76 0.60
C LEU A 75 3.85 5.79 0.82
N ALA A 76 2.81 6.23 1.53
CA ALA A 76 1.61 5.45 1.77
C ALA A 76 0.92 5.06 0.45
N ALA A 77 0.81 5.99 -0.49
CA ALA A 77 0.20 5.75 -1.77
C ALA A 77 1.03 4.83 -2.67
N PHE A 78 2.36 4.96 -2.65
CA PHE A 78 3.25 4.05 -3.36
C PHE A 78 3.10 2.60 -2.87
N PHE A 79 3.17 2.37 -1.55
CA PHE A 79 2.99 1.03 -1.01
C PHE A 79 1.56 0.50 -1.16
N GLY A 80 0.55 1.38 -1.06
CA GLY A 80 -0.84 1.04 -1.38
C GLY A 80 -1.00 0.57 -2.82
N ALA A 81 -0.43 1.29 -3.78
CA ALA A 81 -0.42 0.88 -5.18
C ALA A 81 0.31 -0.46 -5.40
N LEU A 82 1.47 -0.65 -4.76
CA LEU A 82 2.23 -1.91 -4.84
C LEU A 82 1.43 -3.10 -4.30
N MET A 83 0.75 -2.93 -3.16
CA MET A 83 -0.06 -3.98 -2.57
C MET A 83 -1.28 -4.30 -3.44
N MET A 84 -1.95 -3.28 -3.98
CA MET A 84 -3.05 -3.46 -4.93
C MET A 84 -2.59 -4.12 -6.24
N LEU A 85 -1.37 -3.86 -6.70
CA LEU A 85 -0.80 -4.55 -7.85
C LEU A 85 -0.62 -6.05 -7.57
N LEU A 86 -0.13 -6.41 -6.38
CA LEU A 86 0.02 -7.82 -5.99
C LEU A 86 -1.35 -8.50 -5.85
N PHE A 87 -2.34 -7.85 -5.23
CA PHE A 87 -3.69 -8.40 -5.16
C PHE A 87 -4.41 -8.43 -6.51
N TYR A 88 -4.11 -7.52 -7.43
CA TYR A 88 -4.63 -7.58 -8.79
C TYR A 88 -4.26 -8.90 -9.48
N PHE A 89 -2.99 -9.33 -9.37
CA PHE A 89 -2.58 -10.64 -9.89
C PHE A 89 -3.04 -11.81 -9.00
N GLY A 90 -3.12 -11.63 -7.68
CA GLY A 90 -3.61 -12.66 -6.77
C GLY A 90 -5.12 -12.95 -6.88
N ASN A 91 -5.91 -11.96 -7.29
CA ASN A 91 -7.34 -12.04 -7.58
C ASN A 91 -7.61 -11.97 -9.10
N TRP A 92 -6.70 -12.55 -9.89
CA TRP A 92 -6.81 -12.55 -11.34
C TRP A 92 -8.04 -13.35 -11.79
N ASP A 93 -8.95 -12.67 -12.47
CA ASP A 93 -10.11 -13.27 -13.13
C ASP A 93 -10.42 -12.46 -14.39
N MET A 94 -10.58 -13.16 -15.51
CA MET A 94 -10.88 -12.55 -16.81
C MET A 94 -12.37 -12.59 -17.15
N ALA A 95 -13.21 -13.21 -16.31
CA ALA A 95 -14.65 -13.36 -16.58
C ALA A 95 -15.37 -12.02 -16.72
N HIS A 96 -14.89 -10.98 -16.05
CA HIS A 96 -15.47 -9.63 -16.07
C HIS A 96 -14.57 -8.58 -16.75
N GLY A 97 -13.57 -9.05 -17.50
CA GLY A 97 -12.56 -8.20 -18.15
C GLY A 97 -11.32 -7.96 -17.29
N PRO A 98 -10.33 -7.24 -17.83
CA PRO A 98 -9.01 -7.08 -17.18
C PRO A 98 -9.02 -6.09 -16.01
N ILE A 99 -10.12 -5.38 -15.75
CA ILE A 99 -10.18 -4.37 -14.70
C ILE A 99 -11.02 -4.93 -13.54
N ASN A 100 -10.36 -5.23 -12.42
CA ASN A 100 -11.01 -5.58 -11.17
C ASN A 100 -10.93 -4.41 -10.16
N SER A 101 -11.47 -4.62 -8.96
CA SER A 101 -11.44 -3.62 -7.88
C SER A 101 -10.02 -3.25 -7.45
N ASP A 102 -9.10 -4.21 -7.40
CA ASP A 102 -7.71 -3.98 -6.98
C ASP A 102 -6.97 -3.09 -7.99
N PHE A 103 -7.19 -3.32 -9.29
CA PHE A 103 -6.67 -2.46 -10.34
C PHE A 103 -7.20 -1.02 -10.23
N ALA A 104 -8.51 -0.87 -9.98
CA ALA A 104 -9.11 0.45 -9.79
C ALA A 104 -8.52 1.17 -8.57
N TYR A 105 -8.33 0.46 -7.45
CA TYR A 105 -7.70 1.00 -6.24
C TYR A 105 -6.23 1.35 -6.46
N MET A 106 -5.48 0.55 -7.21
CA MET A 106 -4.12 0.88 -7.63
C MET A 106 -4.07 2.23 -8.37
N LEU A 107 -4.97 2.46 -9.33
CA LEU A 107 -5.01 3.74 -10.06
C LEU A 107 -5.34 4.91 -9.13
N VAL A 108 -6.22 4.73 -8.14
CA VAL A 108 -6.51 5.76 -7.14
C VAL A 108 -5.26 6.09 -6.33
N PHE A 109 -4.52 5.09 -5.85
CA PHE A 109 -3.27 5.32 -5.13
C PHE A 109 -2.21 6.00 -6.00
N LEU A 110 -2.00 5.53 -7.23
CA LEU A 110 -1.06 6.16 -8.16
C LEU A 110 -1.44 7.61 -8.44
N SER A 111 -2.74 7.92 -8.54
CA SER A 111 -3.22 9.29 -8.68
C SER A 111 -2.87 10.12 -7.44
N ILE A 112 -3.11 9.61 -6.23
CA ILE A 112 -2.75 10.29 -4.98
C ILE A 112 -1.24 10.57 -4.92
N ALA A 113 -0.42 9.57 -5.29
CA ALA A 113 1.03 9.69 -5.33
C ALA A 113 1.52 10.69 -6.39
N ALA A 114 0.90 10.72 -7.56
CA ALA A 114 1.28 11.58 -8.67
C ALA A 114 0.88 13.04 -8.45
N PHE A 115 -0.31 13.30 -7.91
CA PHE A 115 -0.79 14.65 -7.64
C PHE A 115 -0.24 15.24 -6.32
N GLY A 116 0.47 14.44 -5.52
CA GLY A 116 1.01 14.91 -4.24
C GLY A 116 -0.09 15.40 -3.31
N ALA A 117 -1.21 14.66 -3.22
CA ALA A 117 -2.40 15.15 -2.53
C ALA A 117 -2.14 15.54 -1.06
N GLY A 118 -1.17 14.93 -0.39
CA GLY A 118 -0.76 15.33 0.96
C GLY A 118 -0.11 16.70 1.03
N ARG A 119 0.63 17.13 -0.01
CA ARG A 119 1.21 18.48 -0.08
C ARG A 119 0.15 19.57 -0.26
N ILE A 120 -0.96 19.23 -0.90
CA ILE A 120 -2.01 20.20 -1.23
C ILE A 120 -3.07 20.27 -0.12
N LEU A 121 -3.47 19.12 0.43
CA LEU A 121 -4.61 19.01 1.35
C LEU A 121 -4.30 18.25 2.66
N GLY A 122 -3.08 17.75 2.85
CA GLY A 122 -2.68 16.92 3.98
C GLY A 122 -1.73 17.60 4.96
N LEU A 123 -1.38 16.87 6.04
CA LEU A 123 -0.37 17.30 7.01
C LEU A 123 1.05 17.42 6.42
N ASP A 124 1.34 16.78 5.29
CA ASP A 124 2.64 16.90 4.60
C ASP A 124 3.00 18.36 4.33
N ALA A 125 2.02 19.21 3.98
CA ALA A 125 2.24 20.65 3.80
C ALA A 125 2.72 21.36 5.08
N TYR A 126 2.18 20.98 6.24
CA TYR A 126 2.54 21.56 7.54
C TYR A 126 3.90 21.07 8.00
N VAL A 127 4.23 19.81 7.74
CA VAL A 127 5.53 19.23 8.08
C VAL A 127 6.65 19.81 7.21
N GLU A 128 6.40 20.03 5.92
CA GLU A 128 7.38 20.67 5.03
C GLU A 128 7.78 22.08 5.48
N GLN A 129 6.83 22.83 6.03
CA GLN A 129 7.02 24.21 6.51
C GLN A 129 7.47 24.28 7.98
N TYR A 130 7.63 23.14 8.66
CA TYR A 130 8.04 23.14 10.06
C TYR A 130 9.48 23.66 10.20
N GLU A 131 9.68 24.68 11.03
CA GLU A 131 11.00 25.29 11.21
C GLU A 131 11.90 24.43 12.11
N VAL A 132 13.08 24.08 11.59
CA VAL A 132 14.14 23.40 12.34
C VAL A 132 15.42 24.22 12.26
N ASP A 133 15.79 24.83 13.38
CA ASP A 133 16.89 25.81 13.51
C ASP A 133 16.70 27.07 12.65
N GLY A 134 15.45 27.56 12.54
CA GLY A 134 15.13 28.81 11.84
C GLY A 134 15.08 28.69 10.31
N GLN A 135 15.08 27.47 9.78
CA GLN A 135 14.84 27.19 8.36
C GLN A 135 13.72 26.15 8.21
N PRO A 136 12.85 26.26 7.20
CA PRO A 136 11.88 25.23 6.87
C PRO A 136 12.54 23.88 6.64
N LEU A 137 11.90 22.81 7.14
CA LEU A 137 12.39 21.44 7.05
C LEU A 137 12.78 21.03 5.62
N ILE A 138 11.99 21.44 4.63
CA ILE A 138 12.23 21.13 3.21
C ILE A 138 13.46 21.86 2.63
N GLU A 139 13.79 23.04 3.15
CA GLU A 139 14.98 23.79 2.73
C GLU A 139 16.25 23.15 3.28
N ARG A 140 16.18 22.62 4.51
CA ARG A 140 17.29 21.90 5.13
C ARG A 140 17.48 20.49 4.58
N TYR A 141 16.38 19.79 4.29
CA TYR A 141 16.38 18.41 3.79
C TYR A 141 15.53 18.28 2.52
N PRO A 142 16.10 18.61 1.34
CA PRO A 142 15.35 18.60 0.08
C PRO A 142 14.78 17.22 -0.30
N TRP A 143 15.40 16.13 0.17
CA TRP A 143 14.94 14.76 -0.07
C TRP A 143 13.59 14.46 0.61
N MET A 144 13.22 15.22 1.66
CA MET A 144 11.95 15.03 2.34
C MET A 144 10.75 15.36 1.47
N GLY A 145 10.89 16.26 0.49
CA GLY A 145 9.83 16.54 -0.49
C GLY A 145 9.51 15.35 -1.41
N ILE A 146 10.39 14.34 -1.49
CA ILE A 146 10.10 13.10 -2.22
C ILE A 146 9.20 12.17 -1.40
N ILE A 147 9.32 12.21 -0.07
CA ILE A 147 8.65 11.29 0.85
C ILE A 147 7.32 11.86 1.35
N LEU A 148 7.31 13.16 1.68
CA LEU A 148 6.14 13.86 2.19
C LEU A 148 5.15 14.15 1.06
N GLY A 149 5.57 14.77 -0.05
CA GLY A 149 4.59 15.18 -1.07
C GLY A 149 5.15 16.14 -2.08
#